data_AF-A0AAD4ENC9-F1
#
_entry.id   AF-A0AAD4ENC9-F1
#
_cell.length_a   1.000
_cell.length_b   1.000
_cell.length_c   1.000
_cell.angle_alpha   90.00
_cell.angle_beta   90.00
_cell.angle_gamma   90.00
#
_symmetry.space_group_name_H-M   'P 1'
#
loop_
_entity.id
_entity.type
_entity.pdbx_description
1 polymer ?
#
loop_
_entity_poly.entity_id
_entity_poly.type
_entity_poly.pdbx_seq_one_letter_code
_entity_poly.pdbx_strand_id
1 'polypeptide(L)'
;MDLRNGSRQSNELQFHCDLARVQSRAVSGLMRQVSAEAVASPGCAITLHALIKTYDAELNCFALRLSGERRILSLNSARLHVNSFLFFTADDTQALDHDGLVELYYTAYKVIMGTKATYPGKSSGPDYANWSKLLAAFIILKISRSCLASRVDLRAGEKAYFATILEFRESSLGNDDLCARGAMVLGQLWSSTRVFRRPDGVVDGLALRIRSRLSMGIVHDCFWWWREEFQGKANPYNAQRKPASEGTSLFHLSDAVALGSNSAATPGQEILNEMDVLRDLTGLTGLTMPEDLVFAI
;
A
#
# COMPACT_ATOMS: atom_id res chain seq x y z
N MET A 1 32.49 -31.50 -0.20
CA MET A 1 31.56 -30.71 0.62
C MET A 1 32.25 -29.39 0.96
N ASP A 2 32.26 -28.42 0.06
CA ASP A 2 31.23 -27.36 -0.19
C ASP A 2 31.50 -25.98 0.45
N LEU A 3 32.77 -25.59 0.60
CA LEU A 3 33.16 -24.23 1.06
C LEU A 3 32.65 -23.10 0.14
N ARG A 4 32.53 -23.34 -1.17
CA ARG A 4 31.96 -22.37 -2.13
C ARG A 4 30.48 -22.10 -1.85
N ASN A 5 29.74 -23.14 -1.50
CA ASN A 5 28.29 -23.04 -1.26
C ASN A 5 28.00 -22.25 0.03
N GLY A 6 28.81 -22.47 1.08
CA GLY A 6 28.74 -21.68 2.32
C GLY A 6 29.03 -20.19 2.11
N SER A 7 30.05 -19.85 1.31
CA SER A 7 30.37 -18.44 1.02
C SER A 7 29.27 -17.72 0.23
N ARG A 8 28.61 -18.42 -0.70
CA ARG A 8 27.53 -17.86 -1.53
C ARG A 8 26.26 -17.62 -0.72
N GLN A 9 25.86 -18.58 0.14
CA GLN A 9 24.71 -18.42 1.04
C GLN A 9 24.94 -17.30 2.05
N SER A 10 26.15 -17.20 2.62
CA SER A 10 26.53 -16.12 3.54
C SER A 10 26.39 -14.74 2.87
N ASN A 11 26.85 -14.59 1.62
CA ASN A 11 26.71 -13.34 0.87
C ASN A 11 25.26 -12.98 0.51
N GLU A 12 24.40 -13.97 0.27
CA GLU A 12 22.98 -13.75 0.03
C GLU A 12 22.26 -13.29 1.29
N LEU A 13 22.50 -13.96 2.42
CA LEU A 13 21.93 -13.57 3.70
C LEU A 13 22.39 -12.16 4.11
N GLN A 14 23.68 -11.85 3.96
CA GLN A 14 24.21 -10.53 4.27
C GLN A 14 23.53 -9.42 3.45
N PHE A 15 23.32 -9.65 2.15
CA PHE A 15 22.60 -8.70 1.30
C PHE A 15 21.18 -8.44 1.82
N HIS A 16 20.43 -9.49 2.17
CA HIS A 16 19.06 -9.35 2.66
C HIS A 16 19.01 -8.67 4.04
N CYS A 17 19.94 -8.97 4.94
CA CYS A 17 20.07 -8.29 6.23
C CYS A 17 20.38 -6.80 6.07
N ASP A 18 21.35 -6.46 5.21
CA ASP A 18 21.70 -5.06 4.94
C ASP A 18 20.52 -4.28 4.35
N LEU A 19 19.83 -4.89 3.38
CA LEU A 19 18.65 -4.30 2.75
C LEU A 19 17.51 -4.10 3.74
N ALA A 20 17.19 -5.13 4.53
CA ALA A 20 16.15 -5.06 5.56
C ALA A 20 16.46 -3.97 6.58
N ARG A 21 17.72 -3.83 7.01
CA ARG A 21 18.12 -2.77 7.95
C ARG A 21 17.87 -1.37 7.41
N VAL A 22 18.21 -1.13 6.13
CA VAL A 22 17.92 0.18 5.48
C VAL A 22 16.42 0.40 5.38
N GLN A 23 15.68 -0.61 4.93
CA GLN A 23 14.22 -0.53 4.81
C GLN A 23 13.53 -0.26 6.15
N SER A 24 13.87 -0.99 7.22
CA SER A 24 13.29 -0.77 8.55
C SER A 24 13.58 0.64 9.05
N ARG A 25 14.81 1.14 8.90
CA ARG A 25 15.15 2.51 9.27
C ARG A 25 14.36 3.54 8.46
N ALA A 26 14.23 3.31 7.15
CA ALA A 26 13.45 4.18 6.27
C ALA A 26 11.99 4.23 6.70
N VAL A 27 11.34 3.08 6.84
CA VAL A 27 9.92 2.97 7.23
C VAL A 27 9.67 3.61 8.59
N SER A 28 10.52 3.35 9.60
CA SER A 28 10.37 4.00 10.92
C SER A 28 10.59 5.51 10.86
N GLY A 29 11.55 5.99 10.05
CA GLY A 29 11.80 7.42 9.86
C GLY A 29 10.62 8.13 9.20
N LEU A 30 10.11 7.54 8.10
CA LEU A 30 8.95 8.05 7.37
C LEU A 30 7.68 8.02 8.24
N MET A 31 7.46 6.96 9.01
CA MET A 31 6.32 6.88 9.93
C MET A 31 6.34 8.01 10.96
N ARG A 32 7.49 8.26 11.60
CA ARG A 32 7.62 9.37 12.56
C ARG A 32 7.28 10.71 11.91
N GLN A 33 7.70 10.90 10.66
CA GLN A 33 7.39 12.11 9.91
C GLN A 33 5.89 12.24 9.60
N VAL A 34 5.25 11.18 9.10
CA VAL A 34 3.80 11.15 8.84
C VAL A 34 3.00 11.39 10.13
N SER A 35 3.42 10.82 11.26
CA SER A 35 2.78 11.08 12.55
C SER A 35 2.99 12.52 13.03
N ALA A 36 4.14 13.14 12.72
CA ALA A 36 4.39 14.54 13.00
C ALA A 36 3.56 15.48 12.12
N GLU A 37 3.29 15.13 10.84
CA GLU A 37 2.35 15.85 9.95
C GLU A 37 0.97 15.98 10.56
N ALA A 38 0.47 14.93 11.23
CA ALA A 38 -0.85 14.96 11.87
C ALA A 38 -0.95 16.00 13.01
N VAL A 39 0.19 16.49 13.52
CA VAL A 39 0.29 17.36 14.69
C VAL A 39 0.81 18.77 14.32
N ALA A 40 1.44 18.99 13.16
CA ALA A 40 2.23 20.20 12.86
C ALA A 40 1.99 20.88 11.49
N SER A 41 2.51 22.13 11.38
CA SER A 41 2.35 23.20 10.38
C SER A 41 2.81 22.91 8.91
N PRO A 42 2.57 23.83 7.94
CA PRO A 42 2.98 23.73 6.54
C PRO A 42 4.50 23.50 6.38
N GLY A 43 4.89 22.54 5.53
CA GLY A 43 6.30 22.17 5.27
C GLY A 43 6.67 20.74 5.68
N CYS A 44 5.77 20.06 6.38
CA CYS A 44 5.98 18.68 6.82
C CYS A 44 5.98 17.67 5.64
N ALA A 45 5.14 17.92 4.62
CA ALA A 45 5.10 17.15 3.38
C ALA A 45 6.36 17.29 2.50
N ILE A 46 6.97 18.48 2.46
CA ILE A 46 8.26 18.71 1.78
C ILE A 46 9.36 17.92 2.47
N THR A 47 9.37 17.92 3.80
CA THR A 47 10.34 17.15 4.60
C THR A 47 10.15 15.64 4.39
N LEU A 48 8.90 15.16 4.37
CA LEU A 48 8.58 13.76 4.05
C LEU A 48 9.09 13.38 2.66
N HIS A 49 8.83 14.22 1.65
CA HIS A 49 9.31 14.02 0.28
C HIS A 49 10.84 13.91 0.22
N ALA A 50 11.56 14.82 0.86
CA ALA A 50 13.02 14.79 0.90
C ALA A 50 13.57 13.52 1.59
N LEU A 51 12.91 13.05 2.66
CA LEU A 51 13.26 11.80 3.33
C LEU A 51 13.03 10.58 2.42
N ILE A 52 11.91 10.53 1.69
CA ILE A 52 11.62 9.47 0.72
C ILE A 52 12.75 9.38 -0.31
N LYS A 53 13.14 10.52 -0.91
CA LYS A 53 14.23 10.57 -1.90
C LYS A 53 15.57 10.14 -1.33
N THR A 54 15.87 10.53 -0.10
CA THR A 54 17.11 10.14 0.59
C THR A 54 17.17 8.62 0.78
N TYR A 55 16.10 8.02 1.28
CA TYR A 55 16.06 6.57 1.49
C TYR A 55 16.01 5.78 0.19
N ASP A 56 15.31 6.26 -0.85
CA ASP A 56 15.33 5.62 -2.17
C ASP A 56 16.73 5.64 -2.80
N ALA A 57 17.45 6.76 -2.69
CA ALA A 57 18.83 6.86 -3.15
C ALA A 57 19.74 5.87 -2.43
N GLU A 58 19.59 5.72 -1.11
CA GLU A 58 20.36 4.75 -0.33
C GLU A 58 20.04 3.30 -0.71
N LEU A 59 18.77 2.96 -0.92
CA LEU A 59 18.38 1.65 -1.44
C LEU A 59 18.98 1.41 -2.83
N ASN A 60 18.97 2.42 -3.70
CA ASN A 60 19.56 2.33 -5.03
C ASN A 60 21.08 2.08 -5.01
N CYS A 61 21.82 2.40 -3.94
CA CYS A 61 23.22 2.00 -3.81
C CYS A 61 23.42 0.47 -3.82
N PHE A 62 22.40 -0.32 -3.49
CA PHE A 62 22.45 -1.77 -3.60
C PHE A 62 22.41 -2.26 -5.06
N ALA A 63 22.01 -1.40 -6.01
CA ALA A 63 21.92 -1.75 -7.43
C ALA A 63 23.27 -2.20 -8.00
N LEU A 64 24.37 -1.64 -7.49
CA LEU A 64 25.74 -1.97 -7.90
C LEU A 64 26.16 -3.41 -7.52
N ARG A 65 25.45 -4.04 -6.59
CA ARG A 65 25.76 -5.38 -6.05
C ARG A 65 24.75 -6.44 -6.52
N LEU A 66 23.90 -6.11 -7.49
CA LEU A 66 22.82 -7.00 -7.94
C LEU A 66 23.35 -8.16 -8.77
N SER A 67 23.06 -9.37 -8.31
CA SER A 67 23.13 -10.59 -9.11
C SER A 67 22.01 -11.53 -8.63
N GLY A 68 21.25 -12.08 -9.58
CA GLY A 68 20.13 -12.98 -9.31
C GLY A 68 18.78 -12.29 -9.09
N GLU A 69 17.73 -12.96 -9.56
CA GLU A 69 16.34 -12.46 -9.60
C GLU A 69 15.79 -12.15 -8.21
N ARG A 70 16.09 -12.98 -7.20
CA ARG A 70 15.67 -12.75 -5.81
C ARG A 70 16.15 -11.41 -5.25
N ARG A 71 17.43 -11.06 -5.47
CA ARG A 71 17.99 -9.79 -4.96
C ARG A 71 17.39 -8.58 -5.66
N ILE A 72 17.19 -8.71 -6.97
CA ILE A 72 16.52 -7.69 -7.79
C ILE A 72 15.08 -7.47 -7.29
N LEU A 73 14.35 -8.57 -7.06
CA LEU A 73 12.99 -8.52 -6.52
C LEU A 73 12.97 -7.88 -5.13
N SER A 74 13.81 -8.33 -4.19
CA SER A 74 13.85 -7.78 -2.84
C SER A 74 14.18 -6.28 -2.83
N LEU A 75 15.13 -5.83 -3.65
CA LEU A 75 15.44 -4.41 -3.76
C LEU A 75 14.24 -3.62 -4.31
N ASN A 76 13.62 -4.09 -5.41
CA ASN A 76 12.45 -3.42 -5.97
C ASN A 76 11.27 -3.41 -4.98
N SER A 77 11.07 -4.47 -4.20
CA SER A 77 10.10 -4.49 -3.11
C SER A 77 10.41 -3.45 -2.05
N ALA A 78 11.65 -3.37 -1.55
CA ALA A 78 12.05 -2.36 -0.56
C ALA A 78 11.81 -0.93 -1.08
N ARG A 79 12.21 -0.67 -2.33
CA ARG A 79 11.95 0.61 -3.01
C ARG A 79 10.45 0.88 -3.19
N LEU A 80 9.65 -0.13 -3.53
CA LEU A 80 8.19 -0.01 -3.63
C LEU A 80 7.59 0.45 -2.30
N HIS A 81 7.97 -0.19 -1.19
CA HIS A 81 7.49 0.15 0.14
C HIS A 81 7.93 1.56 0.57
N VAL A 82 9.17 1.97 0.33
CA VAL A 82 9.64 3.33 0.66
C VAL A 82 8.94 4.39 -0.20
N ASN A 83 8.92 4.22 -1.52
CA ASN A 83 8.34 5.22 -2.42
C ASN A 83 6.80 5.24 -2.38
N SER A 84 6.14 4.21 -1.85
CA SER A 84 4.69 4.26 -1.60
C SER A 84 4.25 5.42 -0.70
N PHE A 85 5.16 5.94 0.13
CA PHE A 85 4.90 7.13 0.94
C PHE A 85 4.69 8.40 0.09
N LEU A 86 5.00 8.41 -1.21
CA LEU A 86 4.65 9.52 -2.11
C LEU A 86 3.12 9.73 -2.19
N PHE A 87 2.30 8.71 -1.96
CA PHE A 87 0.84 8.88 -1.86
C PHE A 87 0.42 9.74 -0.65
N PHE A 88 1.29 9.90 0.34
CA PHE A 88 1.03 10.71 1.52
C PHE A 88 1.24 12.20 1.23
N THR A 89 1.99 12.55 0.19
CA THR A 89 2.14 13.95 -0.23
C THR A 89 1.08 14.38 -1.25
N ALA A 90 0.15 13.49 -1.62
CA ALA A 90 -0.81 13.71 -2.71
C ALA A 90 -1.81 14.86 -2.50
N ASP A 91 -2.13 15.20 -1.24
CA ASP A 91 -3.03 16.31 -0.93
C ASP A 91 -2.30 17.68 -0.91
N ASP A 92 -0.96 17.70 -0.95
CA ASP A 92 -0.15 18.93 -1.01
C ASP A 92 0.42 19.12 -2.42
N THR A 93 -0.19 20.03 -3.18
CA THR A 93 0.24 20.34 -4.56
C THR A 93 1.70 20.78 -4.69
N GLN A 94 2.30 21.36 -3.64
CA GLN A 94 3.71 21.79 -3.68
C GLN A 94 4.67 20.63 -3.41
N ALA A 95 4.23 19.60 -2.68
CA ALA A 95 5.02 18.40 -2.38
C ALA A 95 4.66 17.19 -3.27
N LEU A 96 3.71 17.35 -4.20
CA LEU A 96 3.29 16.29 -5.11
C LEU A 96 4.35 16.03 -6.18
N ASP A 97 5.04 14.90 -6.02
CA ASP A 97 6.06 14.45 -6.95
C ASP A 97 5.48 13.52 -8.01
N HIS A 98 4.99 14.13 -9.08
CA HIS A 98 4.44 13.39 -10.21
C HIS A 98 5.46 12.45 -10.86
N ASP A 99 6.73 12.86 -10.96
CA ASP A 99 7.79 12.06 -11.60
C ASP A 99 8.14 10.84 -10.73
N GLY A 100 8.23 11.05 -9.42
CA GLY A 100 8.41 9.98 -8.44
C GLY A 100 7.26 8.98 -8.43
N LEU A 101 6.01 9.44 -8.57
CA LEU A 101 4.84 8.56 -8.69
C LEU A 101 4.86 7.76 -10.01
N VAL A 102 5.28 8.37 -11.11
CA VAL A 102 5.48 7.66 -12.39
C VAL A 102 6.61 6.61 -12.25
N GLU A 103 7.71 6.92 -11.57
CA GLU A 103 8.76 5.93 -11.29
C GLU A 103 8.26 4.81 -10.38
N LEU A 104 7.44 5.14 -9.37
CA LEU A 104 6.81 4.16 -8.48
C LEU A 104 5.91 3.19 -9.26
N TYR A 105 5.18 3.65 -10.28
CA TYR A 105 4.42 2.78 -11.18
C TYR A 105 5.32 1.74 -11.87
N TYR A 106 6.45 2.17 -12.44
CA TYR A 106 7.37 1.25 -13.10
C TYR A 106 8.09 0.34 -12.10
N THR A 107 8.30 0.80 -10.87
CA THR A 107 8.81 -0.03 -9.77
C THR A 107 7.80 -1.12 -9.39
N ALA A 108 6.51 -0.77 -9.29
CA ALA A 108 5.41 -1.72 -9.08
C ALA A 108 5.35 -2.77 -10.20
N TYR A 109 5.43 -2.32 -11.46
CA TYR A 109 5.52 -3.21 -12.62
C TYR A 109 6.71 -4.19 -12.50
N LYS A 110 7.91 -3.69 -12.14
CA LYS A 110 9.11 -4.52 -11.95
C LYS A 110 8.95 -5.53 -10.81
N VAL A 111 8.27 -5.17 -9.73
CA VAL A 111 7.97 -6.11 -8.63
C VAL A 111 7.11 -7.25 -9.13
N ILE A 112 5.99 -6.96 -9.81
CA ILE A 112 5.10 -8.01 -10.36
C ILE A 112 5.87 -8.91 -11.32
N MET A 113 6.57 -8.35 -12.31
CA MET A 113 7.33 -9.14 -13.27
C MET A 113 8.46 -9.94 -12.60
N GLY A 114 9.13 -9.36 -11.61
CA GLY A 114 10.20 -9.99 -10.85
C GLY A 114 9.72 -11.15 -9.99
N THR A 115 8.52 -11.05 -9.40
CA THR A 115 7.94 -12.18 -8.64
C THR A 115 7.68 -13.39 -9.53
N LYS A 116 7.14 -13.17 -10.74
CA LYS A 116 6.92 -14.23 -11.73
C LYS A 116 8.20 -14.90 -12.18
N ALA A 117 9.26 -14.11 -12.42
CA ALA A 117 10.57 -14.64 -12.79
C ALA A 117 11.19 -15.47 -11.65
N THR A 118 11.11 -14.95 -10.43
CA THR A 118 11.73 -15.55 -9.24
C THR A 118 11.01 -16.81 -8.77
N TYR A 119 9.68 -16.86 -8.88
CA TYR A 119 8.84 -17.96 -8.40
C TYR A 119 7.94 -18.46 -9.53
N PRO A 120 8.48 -19.23 -10.49
CA PRO A 120 7.69 -19.71 -11.62
C PRO A 120 6.70 -20.80 -11.20
N GLY A 121 5.54 -20.83 -11.86
CA GLY A 121 4.49 -21.84 -11.67
C GLY A 121 3.68 -21.63 -10.38
N LYS A 122 3.26 -22.72 -9.73
CA LYS A 122 2.46 -22.69 -8.48
C LYS A 122 3.30 -22.43 -7.22
N SER A 123 4.58 -22.09 -7.37
CA SER A 123 5.42 -21.79 -6.22
C SER A 123 4.97 -20.45 -5.63
N SER A 124 4.29 -20.48 -4.49
CA SER A 124 4.06 -19.27 -3.73
C SER A 124 5.41 -18.70 -3.28
N GLY A 125 5.64 -17.42 -3.52
CA GLY A 125 6.78 -16.72 -2.96
C GLY A 125 6.62 -16.58 -1.43
N PRO A 126 7.68 -16.17 -0.71
CA PRO A 126 7.56 -15.77 0.69
C PRO A 126 6.47 -14.70 0.86
N ASP A 127 5.82 -14.66 2.03
CA ASP A 127 4.70 -13.75 2.30
C ASP A 127 5.03 -12.29 1.94
N TYR A 128 6.23 -11.83 2.29
CA TYR A 128 6.71 -10.49 1.93
C TYR A 128 6.63 -10.20 0.42
N ALA A 129 7.02 -11.16 -0.43
CA ALA A 129 6.96 -10.98 -1.89
C ALA A 129 5.51 -10.93 -2.40
N ASN A 130 4.61 -11.73 -1.82
CA ASN A 130 3.18 -11.72 -2.17
C ASN A 130 2.51 -10.41 -1.73
N TRP A 131 2.82 -9.90 -0.53
CA TRP A 131 2.32 -8.61 -0.05
C TRP A 131 2.87 -7.44 -0.88
N SER A 132 4.16 -7.44 -1.24
CA SER A 132 4.72 -6.45 -2.17
C SER A 132 4.04 -6.52 -3.54
N LYS A 133 3.71 -7.73 -4.04
CA LYS A 133 3.00 -7.92 -5.32
C LYS A 133 1.58 -7.34 -5.26
N LEU A 134 0.86 -7.58 -4.15
CA LEU A 134 -0.47 -7.01 -3.93
C LEU A 134 -0.43 -5.49 -3.86
N LEU A 135 0.51 -4.94 -3.09
CA LEU A 135 0.75 -3.49 -3.03
C LEU A 135 1.05 -2.92 -4.43
N ALA A 136 1.92 -3.58 -5.20
CA ALA A 136 2.25 -3.17 -6.55
C ALA A 136 1.02 -3.15 -7.48
N ALA A 137 0.16 -4.16 -7.41
CA ALA A 137 -1.07 -4.20 -8.18
C ALA A 137 -2.00 -3.02 -7.84
N PHE A 138 -2.16 -2.71 -6.55
CA PHE A 138 -2.97 -1.55 -6.14
C PHE A 138 -2.36 -0.20 -6.53
N ILE A 139 -1.04 -0.06 -6.49
CA ILE A 139 -0.34 1.13 -7.00
C ILE A 139 -0.61 1.31 -8.49
N ILE A 140 -0.49 0.25 -9.29
CA ILE A 140 -0.82 0.30 -10.73
C ILE A 140 -2.27 0.74 -10.93
N LEU A 141 -3.22 0.16 -10.18
CA LEU A 141 -4.64 0.52 -10.26
C LEU A 141 -4.88 2.00 -9.92
N LYS A 142 -4.33 2.48 -8.80
CA LYS A 142 -4.48 3.87 -8.34
C LYS A 142 -3.90 4.87 -9.33
N ILE A 143 -2.68 4.63 -9.82
CA ILE A 143 -2.03 5.53 -10.79
C ILE A 143 -2.76 5.52 -12.13
N SER A 144 -3.19 4.35 -12.61
CA SER A 144 -3.98 4.21 -13.85
C SER A 144 -5.33 4.94 -13.78
N ARG A 145 -5.82 5.26 -12.57
CA ARG A 145 -7.06 6.00 -12.31
C ARG A 145 -6.79 7.37 -11.69
N SER A 146 -5.79 8.08 -12.20
CA SER A 146 -5.42 9.40 -11.73
C SER A 146 -5.07 10.34 -12.88
N CYS A 147 -4.71 11.58 -12.55
CA CYS A 147 -4.15 12.54 -13.52
C CYS A 147 -2.84 12.06 -14.17
N LEU A 148 -2.18 11.03 -13.64
CA LEU A 148 -0.95 10.45 -14.17
C LEU A 148 -1.17 9.35 -15.21
N ALA A 149 -2.41 8.96 -15.50
CA ALA A 149 -2.73 7.87 -16.42
C ALA A 149 -2.11 8.05 -17.83
N SER A 150 -2.03 9.30 -18.31
CA SER A 150 -1.42 9.62 -19.61
C SER A 150 0.11 9.58 -19.62
N ARG A 151 0.76 9.44 -18.45
CA ARG A 151 2.21 9.47 -18.29
C ARG A 151 2.82 8.07 -18.08
N VAL A 152 2.00 7.03 -18.09
CA VAL A 152 2.40 5.64 -17.86
C VAL A 152 1.88 4.73 -18.98
N ASP A 153 2.55 3.60 -19.20
CA ASP A 153 2.06 2.57 -20.13
C ASP A 153 0.90 1.77 -19.50
N LEU A 154 -0.31 2.31 -19.65
CA LEU A 154 -1.54 1.69 -19.12
C LEU A 154 -1.73 0.24 -19.55
N ARG A 155 -1.34 -0.10 -20.79
CA ARG A 155 -1.50 -1.46 -21.31
C ARG A 155 -0.55 -2.43 -20.63
N ALA A 156 0.70 -2.02 -20.41
CA ALA A 156 1.66 -2.84 -19.68
C ALA A 156 1.23 -3.03 -18.22
N GLY A 157 0.77 -1.98 -17.55
CA GLY A 157 0.27 -2.09 -16.17
C GLY A 157 -0.97 -2.95 -16.04
N GLU A 158 -1.96 -2.81 -16.94
CA GLU A 158 -3.14 -3.67 -16.98
C GLU A 158 -2.74 -5.14 -17.11
N LYS A 159 -1.84 -5.45 -18.05
CA LYS A 159 -1.34 -6.82 -18.22
C LYS A 159 -0.65 -7.35 -16.96
N ALA A 160 0.16 -6.52 -16.29
CA ALA A 160 0.80 -6.91 -15.03
C ALA A 160 -0.23 -7.10 -13.91
N TYR A 161 -1.22 -6.23 -13.81
CA TYR A 161 -2.30 -6.31 -12.83
C TYR A 161 -3.09 -7.63 -12.97
N PHE A 162 -3.50 -7.98 -14.18
CA PHE A 162 -4.21 -9.24 -14.43
C PHE A 162 -3.31 -10.47 -14.28
N ALA A 163 -2.00 -10.36 -14.53
CA ALA A 163 -1.06 -11.43 -14.21
C ALA A 163 -1.06 -11.73 -12.70
N THR A 164 -1.08 -10.70 -11.84
CA THR A 164 -1.21 -10.89 -10.38
C THR A 164 -2.50 -11.62 -10.00
N ILE A 165 -3.64 -11.29 -10.63
CA ILE A 165 -4.91 -11.99 -10.39
C ILE A 165 -4.80 -13.47 -10.73
N LEU A 166 -4.21 -13.79 -11.89
CA LEU A 166 -4.03 -15.17 -12.32
C LEU A 166 -3.13 -15.93 -11.34
N GLU A 167 -1.99 -15.36 -10.96
CA GLU A 167 -1.05 -15.99 -10.03
C GLU A 167 -1.65 -16.20 -8.64
N PHE A 168 -2.48 -15.28 -8.15
CA PHE A 168 -3.20 -15.45 -6.89
C PHE A 168 -4.22 -16.59 -6.98
N ARG A 169 -4.92 -16.74 -8.11
CA ARG A 169 -5.80 -17.91 -8.33
C ARG A 169 -5.03 -19.22 -8.39
N GLU A 170 -3.84 -19.21 -9.00
CA GLU A 170 -2.98 -20.40 -9.09
C GLU A 170 -2.31 -20.78 -7.76
N SER A 171 -2.06 -19.80 -6.89
CA SER A 171 -1.46 -19.98 -5.56
C SER A 171 -2.48 -20.35 -4.48
N SER A 172 -3.77 -20.24 -4.79
CA SER A 172 -4.85 -20.57 -3.87
C SER A 172 -4.93 -22.09 -3.63
N LEU A 173 -5.03 -22.47 -2.36
CA LEU A 173 -5.19 -23.84 -1.88
C LEU A 173 -6.66 -24.22 -1.64
N GLY A 174 -7.56 -23.24 -1.59
CA GLY A 174 -8.98 -23.48 -1.42
C GLY A 174 -9.85 -22.25 -1.66
N ASN A 175 -11.16 -22.47 -1.70
CA ASN A 175 -12.11 -21.36 -1.76
C ASN A 175 -11.94 -20.47 -0.52
N ASP A 176 -12.00 -19.16 -0.73
CA ASP A 176 -11.93 -18.13 0.32
C ASP A 176 -10.60 -18.00 1.09
N ASP A 177 -9.51 -18.59 0.60
CA ASP A 177 -8.18 -18.24 1.13
C ASP A 177 -7.74 -16.82 0.73
N LEU A 178 -6.65 -16.35 1.35
CA LEU A 178 -6.15 -14.99 1.14
C LEU A 178 -5.84 -14.67 -0.34
N CYS A 179 -5.32 -15.65 -1.10
CA CYS A 179 -4.99 -15.47 -2.51
C CYS A 179 -6.27 -15.42 -3.36
N ALA A 180 -7.22 -16.34 -3.14
CA ALA A 180 -8.51 -16.33 -3.80
C ALA A 180 -9.28 -15.02 -3.55
N ARG A 181 -9.30 -14.55 -2.30
CA ARG A 181 -9.93 -13.29 -1.91
C ARG A 181 -9.22 -12.09 -2.53
N GLY A 182 -7.88 -12.07 -2.51
CA GLY A 182 -7.09 -11.05 -3.19
C GLY A 182 -7.40 -10.96 -4.69
N ALA A 183 -7.46 -12.11 -5.38
CA ALA A 183 -7.79 -12.17 -6.80
C ALA A 183 -9.21 -11.66 -7.10
N MET A 184 -10.19 -12.00 -6.26
CA MET A 184 -11.56 -11.51 -6.37
C MET A 184 -11.62 -9.98 -6.21
N VAL A 185 -11.02 -9.45 -5.14
CA VAL A 185 -11.03 -8.01 -4.85
C VAL A 185 -10.36 -7.23 -5.98
N LEU A 186 -9.20 -7.68 -6.44
CA LEU A 186 -8.50 -7.05 -7.57
C LEU A 186 -9.39 -7.03 -8.84
N GLY A 187 -10.00 -8.16 -9.20
CA GLY A 187 -10.87 -8.24 -10.38
C GLY A 187 -12.09 -7.32 -10.30
N GLN A 188 -12.75 -7.26 -9.13
CA GLN A 188 -13.90 -6.40 -8.90
C GLN A 188 -13.51 -4.92 -8.93
N LEU A 189 -12.42 -4.54 -8.27
CA LEU A 189 -11.94 -3.17 -8.26
C LEU A 189 -11.53 -2.70 -9.66
N TRP A 190 -10.82 -3.52 -10.46
CA TRP A 190 -10.45 -3.17 -11.84
C TRP A 190 -11.68 -2.97 -12.74
N SER A 191 -12.76 -3.69 -12.49
CA SER A 191 -13.99 -3.59 -13.29
C SER A 191 -14.91 -2.44 -12.86
N SER A 192 -14.78 -1.93 -11.62
CA SER A 192 -15.63 -0.83 -11.14
C SER A 192 -15.26 0.52 -11.76
N THR A 193 -16.29 1.25 -12.19
CA THR A 193 -16.18 2.65 -12.63
C THR A 193 -16.38 3.66 -11.49
N ARG A 194 -16.72 3.23 -10.28
CA ARG A 194 -17.08 4.11 -9.14
C ARG A 194 -15.96 4.21 -8.11
N VAL A 195 -15.03 3.26 -8.08
CA VAL A 195 -13.86 3.28 -7.20
C VAL A 195 -12.99 4.51 -7.48
N PHE A 196 -12.52 5.16 -6.42
CA PHE A 196 -11.76 6.43 -6.43
C PHE A 196 -12.54 7.65 -6.94
N ARG A 197 -13.84 7.52 -7.19
CA ARG A 197 -14.69 8.66 -7.55
C ARG A 197 -15.10 9.41 -6.28
N ARG A 198 -14.78 10.70 -6.23
CA ARG A 198 -15.21 11.62 -5.18
C ARG A 198 -16.68 12.04 -5.39
N PRO A 199 -17.35 12.62 -4.36
CA PRO A 199 -18.74 13.08 -4.48
C PRO A 199 -18.96 14.14 -5.59
N ASP A 200 -17.93 14.91 -5.94
CA ASP A 200 -17.92 15.87 -7.05
C ASP A 200 -17.85 15.20 -8.44
N GLY A 201 -17.75 13.88 -8.50
CA GLY A 201 -17.66 13.08 -9.72
C GLY A 201 -16.23 12.92 -10.26
N VAL A 202 -15.24 13.60 -9.68
CA VAL A 202 -13.84 13.52 -10.11
C VAL A 202 -13.24 12.19 -9.64
N VAL A 203 -12.57 11.49 -10.56
CA VAL A 203 -11.81 10.27 -10.23
C VAL A 203 -10.40 10.68 -9.81
N ASP A 204 -10.04 10.35 -8.57
CA ASP A 204 -8.72 10.62 -8.03
C ASP A 204 -8.16 9.40 -7.28
N GLY A 205 -7.41 8.59 -8.03
CA GLY A 205 -6.71 7.44 -7.49
C GLY A 205 -5.50 7.78 -6.61
N LEU A 206 -4.99 9.02 -6.61
CA LEU A 206 -3.84 9.40 -5.77
C LEU A 206 -4.23 9.74 -4.33
N ALA A 207 -5.48 10.14 -4.09
CA ALA A 207 -5.98 10.35 -2.74
C ALA A 207 -5.84 9.08 -1.89
N LEU A 208 -5.33 9.25 -0.67
CA LEU A 208 -5.14 8.18 0.29
C LEU A 208 -5.86 8.53 1.59
N ARG A 209 -6.88 7.74 1.97
CA ARG A 209 -7.68 7.99 3.17
C ARG A 209 -7.06 7.37 4.42
N ILE A 210 -6.34 6.26 4.26
CA ILE A 210 -5.75 5.49 5.36
C ILE A 210 -4.25 5.71 5.38
N ARG A 211 -3.79 6.46 6.38
CA ARG A 211 -2.39 6.87 6.56
C ARG A 211 -1.72 6.23 7.78
N SER A 212 -2.45 5.52 8.63
CA SER A 212 -1.91 4.90 9.86
C SER A 212 -1.26 3.52 9.69
N ARG A 213 -1.09 3.05 8.43
CA ARG A 213 -0.64 1.68 8.12
C ARG A 213 0.60 1.62 7.22
N LEU A 214 1.46 2.64 7.29
CA LEU A 214 2.71 2.72 6.53
C LEU A 214 2.43 2.53 5.02
N SER A 215 3.37 1.90 4.31
CA SER A 215 3.22 1.51 2.91
C SER A 215 1.99 0.66 2.60
N MET A 216 1.55 -0.20 3.53
CA MET A 216 0.37 -1.04 3.34
C MET A 216 -0.95 -0.28 3.48
N GLY A 217 -0.93 0.98 3.93
CA GLY A 217 -2.09 1.87 3.94
C GLY A 217 -2.79 1.96 2.59
N ILE A 218 -2.05 1.87 1.49
CA ILE A 218 -2.59 1.83 0.12
C ILE A 218 -3.48 0.60 -0.11
N VAL A 219 -3.04 -0.57 0.36
CA VAL A 219 -3.77 -1.83 0.24
C VAL A 219 -5.05 -1.76 1.07
N HIS A 220 -4.95 -1.29 2.32
CA HIS A 220 -6.10 -1.10 3.19
C HIS A 220 -7.10 -0.07 2.63
N ASP A 221 -6.63 1.04 2.05
CA ASP A 221 -7.49 2.03 1.41
C ASP A 221 -8.27 1.43 0.23
N CYS A 222 -7.61 0.61 -0.60
CA CYS A 222 -8.25 -0.11 -1.69
C CYS A 222 -9.28 -1.13 -1.19
N PHE A 223 -9.00 -1.83 -0.09
CA PHE A 223 -9.98 -2.73 0.54
C PHE A 223 -11.19 -1.97 1.09
N TRP A 224 -11.00 -0.76 1.61
CA TRP A 224 -12.12 0.08 2.02
C TRP A 224 -12.94 0.59 0.83
N TRP A 225 -12.29 1.00 -0.26
CA TRP A 225 -12.98 1.31 -1.52
C TRP A 225 -13.81 0.13 -2.02
N TRP A 226 -13.25 -1.07 -1.94
CA TRP A 226 -13.96 -2.29 -2.31
C TRP A 226 -15.17 -2.57 -1.43
N ARG A 227 -15.03 -2.43 -0.10
CA ARG A 227 -16.11 -2.64 0.85
C ARG A 227 -17.25 -1.63 0.70
N GLU A 228 -16.93 -0.37 0.45
CA GLU A 228 -17.95 0.65 0.17
C GLU A 228 -18.75 0.32 -1.09
N GLU A 229 -18.05 -0.04 -2.17
CA GLU A 229 -18.68 -0.26 -3.48
C GLU A 229 -19.48 -1.58 -3.53
N PHE A 230 -18.92 -2.67 -3.00
CA PHE A 230 -19.47 -4.02 -3.19
C PHE A 230 -20.13 -4.62 -1.95
N GLN A 231 -19.90 -4.06 -0.76
CA GLN A 231 -20.55 -4.51 0.49
C GLN A 231 -21.44 -3.45 1.15
N GLY A 232 -21.50 -2.22 0.61
CA GLY A 232 -22.29 -1.14 1.20
C GLY A 232 -21.81 -0.69 2.58
N LYS A 233 -20.58 -1.05 2.99
CA LYS A 233 -20.01 -0.66 4.29
C LYS A 233 -19.42 0.74 4.16
N ALA A 234 -19.91 1.72 4.92
CA ALA A 234 -19.34 3.07 4.94
C ALA A 234 -17.90 3.06 5.48
N ASN A 235 -17.00 3.84 4.87
CA ASN A 235 -15.63 3.97 5.37
C ASN A 235 -15.56 4.92 6.59
N PRO A 236 -15.10 4.46 7.76
CA PRO A 236 -14.98 5.29 8.96
C PRO A 236 -13.95 6.43 8.80
N TYR A 237 -13.02 6.32 7.85
CA TYR A 237 -11.98 7.32 7.59
C TYR A 237 -12.47 8.50 6.71
N ASN A 238 -13.66 8.42 6.11
CA ASN A 238 -14.20 9.52 5.29
C ASN A 238 -14.46 10.80 6.11
N ALA A 239 -14.80 10.67 7.41
CA ALA A 239 -15.10 11.80 8.28
C ALA A 239 -13.87 12.63 8.69
N GLN A 240 -12.65 12.09 8.52
CA GLN A 240 -11.41 12.78 8.87
C GLN A 240 -10.98 13.82 7.81
N ARG A 241 -11.63 13.84 6.64
CA ARG A 241 -11.29 14.70 5.49
C ARG A 241 -12.17 15.95 5.42
N LYS A 242 -12.34 16.67 6.53
CA LYS A 242 -13.02 17.98 6.49
C LYS A 242 -12.03 19.04 5.97
N PRO A 243 -12.28 19.71 4.83
CA PRO A 243 -11.45 20.82 4.41
C PRO A 243 -11.59 21.97 5.40
N ALA A 244 -10.47 22.57 5.80
CA ALA A 244 -10.43 23.79 6.58
C ALA A 244 -10.79 25.00 5.71
N SER A 245 -12.02 25.08 5.22
CA SER A 245 -12.57 26.32 4.65
C SER A 245 -14.08 26.21 4.48
N GLU A 246 -14.82 26.71 5.46
CA GLU A 246 -16.05 27.46 5.21
C GLU A 246 -16.28 28.32 6.45
N GLY A 247 -16.18 29.64 6.26
CA GLY A 247 -16.38 30.60 7.33
C GLY A 247 -17.75 30.42 7.95
N THR A 248 -17.77 30.27 9.27
CA THR A 248 -19.00 30.21 10.06
C THR A 248 -19.76 31.53 9.91
N SER A 249 -20.68 31.58 8.95
CA SER A 249 -21.82 32.49 9.04
C SER A 249 -22.67 32.01 10.22
N LEU A 250 -22.62 32.74 11.34
CA LEU A 250 -23.66 32.65 12.37
C LEU A 250 -25.01 32.79 11.68
N PHE A 251 -25.89 31.79 11.76
CA PHE A 251 -27.37 31.88 11.86
C PHE A 251 -27.98 30.49 11.64
N HIS A 252 -28.07 29.69 12.70
CA HIS A 252 -29.28 29.00 13.18
C HIS A 252 -28.89 28.01 14.29
N LEU A 253 -28.85 28.51 15.53
CA LEU A 253 -28.86 27.68 16.73
C LEU A 253 -30.32 27.35 17.06
N SER A 254 -30.79 26.21 16.56
CA SER A 254 -31.82 25.39 17.20
C SER A 254 -32.01 24.15 16.35
N ASP A 255 -31.30 23.08 16.70
CA ASP A 255 -31.64 21.65 16.50
C ASP A 255 -30.43 20.74 16.80
N ALA A 256 -29.65 21.07 17.83
CA ALA A 256 -28.51 20.27 18.29
C ALA A 256 -28.84 19.59 19.63
N VAL A 257 -29.82 18.68 19.63
CA VAL A 257 -29.95 17.65 20.66
C VAL A 257 -30.40 16.35 19.98
N ALA A 258 -29.43 15.58 19.48
CA ALA A 258 -29.42 14.11 19.55
C ALA A 258 -28.28 13.52 18.71
N LEU A 259 -27.49 12.67 19.37
CA LEU A 259 -26.71 11.54 18.84
C LEU A 259 -25.41 11.84 18.07
N GLY A 260 -24.30 11.43 18.69
CA GLY A 260 -23.08 11.03 17.98
C GLY A 260 -21.81 11.65 18.53
N SER A 261 -21.25 11.07 19.58
CA SER A 261 -19.92 11.35 20.12
C SER A 261 -18.83 11.25 19.03
N ASN A 262 -18.20 12.38 18.70
CA ASN A 262 -16.98 12.42 17.91
C ASN A 262 -15.85 11.72 18.68
N SER A 263 -15.51 10.50 18.27
CA SER A 263 -14.32 9.80 18.74
C SER A 263 -13.36 9.67 17.58
N ALA A 264 -12.19 10.31 17.68
CA ALA A 264 -11.02 9.90 16.92
C ALA A 264 -10.81 8.39 17.16
N ALA A 265 -10.47 7.63 16.12
CA ALA A 265 -10.25 6.20 16.24
C ALA A 265 -9.11 5.95 17.25
N THR A 266 -9.46 5.39 18.40
CA THR A 266 -8.50 4.96 19.42
C THR A 266 -7.71 3.75 18.90
N PRO A 267 -6.48 3.51 19.38
CA PRO A 267 -5.62 2.41 18.92
C PRO A 267 -6.29 1.02 18.88
N GLY A 268 -7.25 0.75 19.79
CA GLY A 268 -8.03 -0.49 19.79
C GLY A 268 -9.02 -0.65 18.63
N GLN A 269 -9.56 0.46 18.09
CA GLN A 269 -10.47 0.43 16.95
C GLN A 269 -9.74 0.10 15.64
N GLU A 270 -8.46 0.51 15.55
CA GLU A 270 -7.62 0.18 14.41
C GLU A 270 -7.23 -1.30 14.37
N ILE A 271 -6.92 -1.91 15.52
CA ILE A 271 -6.64 -3.35 15.63
C ILE A 271 -7.90 -4.16 15.29
N LEU A 272 -9.09 -3.73 15.74
CA LEU A 272 -10.35 -4.36 15.36
C LEU A 272 -10.61 -4.27 13.84
N ASN A 273 -10.32 -3.13 13.21
CA ASN A 273 -10.43 -2.97 11.76
C ASN A 273 -9.43 -3.86 10.99
N GLU A 274 -8.25 -4.12 11.56
CA GLU A 274 -7.21 -4.98 11.00
C GLU A 274 -7.57 -6.46 11.12
N MET A 275 -8.10 -6.86 12.28
CA MET A 275 -8.73 -8.17 12.47
C MET A 275 -9.92 -8.36 11.55
N ASP A 276 -10.70 -7.33 11.23
CA ASP A 276 -11.82 -7.41 10.29
C ASP A 276 -11.36 -7.48 8.83
N VAL A 277 -10.26 -6.82 8.45
CA VAL A 277 -9.64 -6.99 7.11
C VAL A 277 -9.15 -8.43 6.97
N LEU A 278 -8.39 -8.93 7.96
CA LEU A 278 -7.86 -10.29 7.93
C LEU A 278 -8.97 -11.34 8.08
N ARG A 279 -10.02 -11.12 8.90
CA ARG A 279 -11.20 -11.99 9.01
C ARG A 279 -12.02 -12.00 7.72
N ASP A 280 -12.26 -10.85 7.10
CA ASP A 280 -12.94 -10.75 5.80
C ASP A 280 -12.10 -11.39 4.67
N LEU A 281 -10.76 -11.41 4.78
CA LEU A 281 -9.87 -12.07 3.82
C LEU A 281 -9.63 -13.56 4.09
N THR A 282 -9.92 -14.05 5.30
CA THR A 282 -9.75 -15.46 5.69
C THR A 282 -11.07 -16.23 5.82
N GLY A 283 -12.22 -15.54 5.69
CA GLY A 283 -13.55 -16.15 5.86
C GLY A 283 -13.85 -16.61 7.28
N LEU A 284 -13.00 -16.27 8.27
CA LEU A 284 -13.12 -16.72 9.65
C LEU A 284 -14.11 -15.86 10.45
N THR A 285 -15.39 -15.93 10.11
CA THR A 285 -16.44 -15.48 11.02
C THR A 285 -16.64 -16.53 12.12
N GLY A 286 -15.89 -16.44 13.22
CA GLY A 286 -16.22 -17.20 14.44
C GLY A 286 -15.08 -17.81 15.26
N LEU A 287 -13.81 -17.65 14.89
CA LEU A 287 -12.69 -18.14 15.71
C LEU A 287 -11.78 -16.98 16.14
N THR A 288 -11.60 -16.84 17.45
CA THR A 288 -10.63 -15.94 18.07
C THR A 288 -9.22 -16.47 17.82
N MET A 289 -8.45 -15.79 16.98
CA MET A 289 -7.02 -16.03 16.86
C MET A 289 -6.29 -15.31 18.01
N PRO A 290 -5.29 -15.94 18.64
CA PRO A 290 -4.52 -15.33 19.73
C PRO A 290 -3.69 -14.15 19.23
N GLU A 291 -3.56 -13.13 20.09
CA GLU A 291 -2.98 -11.81 19.79
C GLU A 291 -1.49 -11.85 19.37
N ASP A 292 -0.83 -13.00 19.55
CA ASP A 292 0.62 -13.13 19.41
C ASP A 292 1.12 -13.25 17.95
N LEU A 293 0.22 -13.39 16.96
CA LEU A 293 0.60 -13.48 15.53
C LEU A 293 0.67 -12.11 14.82
N VAL A 294 0.33 -11.02 15.51
CA VAL A 294 0.16 -9.67 14.94
C VAL A 294 1.49 -8.93 14.69
N PHE A 295 2.61 -9.39 15.24
CA PHE A 295 3.90 -8.70 15.17
C PHE A 295 4.92 -9.25 14.17
N ALA A 296 4.52 -10.16 13.27
CA ALA A 296 5.44 -10.86 12.35
C ALA A 296 5.15 -10.69 10.84
N ILE A 297 4.47 -9.60 10.43
CA ILE A 297 4.35 -9.16 9.03
C ILE A 297 4.78 -7.69 8.95
#